data_AF-A0A2D2PZA2-F1
#
_entry.id   AF-A0A2D2PZA2-F1
#
_cell.length_a   1.000
_cell.length_b   1.000
_cell.length_c   1.000
_cell.angle_alpha   90.00
_cell.angle_beta   90.00
_cell.angle_gamma   90.00
#
_symmetry.space_group_name_H-M   'P 1'
#
loop_
_entity.id
_entity.type
_entity.pdbx_description
1 polymer ?
#
loop_
_entity_poly.entity_id
_entity_poly.type
_entity_poly.pdbx_seq_one_letter_code
_entity_poly.pdbx_strand_id
1 'polypeptide(L)'
;MPYTKGVFIFDSIEMKLVSLVLIGSGLVSSVGVPSQAIAQKYPAVAVTSFMDTCLNQGQRSAPIVPRSLLSNICRCSINYIQERVSYDDFRTLNPDSRQNQSPHQQHVQRVVDESINRCILKQVGG
;
A
#
# COMPACT_ATOMS: atom_id res chain seq x y z
N MET A 1 -6.85 19.49 -47.11
CA MET A 1 -5.39 19.67 -47.35
C MET A 1 -5.26 20.71 -48.45
N PRO A 2 -4.43 21.77 -48.31
CA PRO A 2 -3.01 21.75 -47.89
C PRO A 2 -2.68 22.65 -46.66
N TYR A 3 -1.87 22.18 -45.69
CA TYR A 3 -0.46 22.52 -45.40
C TYR A 3 -0.21 24.04 -45.14
N THR A 4 0.39 24.53 -44.04
CA THR A 4 1.78 24.26 -43.59
C THR A 4 2.13 24.95 -42.24
N LYS A 5 2.82 24.19 -41.36
CA LYS A 5 3.85 24.44 -40.30
C LYS A 5 4.21 25.84 -39.75
N GLY A 6 4.58 25.82 -38.45
CA GLY A 6 5.62 26.65 -37.79
C GLY A 6 5.21 26.97 -36.33
N VAL A 7 5.49 26.17 -35.29
CA VAL A 7 6.75 25.93 -34.53
C VAL A 7 7.52 27.19 -34.09
N PHE A 8 7.82 27.24 -32.78
CA PHE A 8 8.91 27.94 -32.07
C PHE A 8 8.63 29.43 -31.70
N ILE A 9 9.03 30.02 -30.56
CA ILE A 9 10.04 29.77 -29.50
C ILE A 9 9.85 30.92 -28.48
N PHE A 10 9.96 30.62 -27.16
CA PHE A 10 10.53 31.50 -26.10
C PHE A 10 9.85 32.85 -25.81
N ASP A 11 9.98 33.52 -24.67
CA ASP A 11 10.60 33.31 -23.37
C ASP A 11 10.22 34.55 -22.55
N SER A 12 10.08 34.36 -21.24
CA SER A 12 10.27 35.34 -20.16
C SER A 12 10.11 36.84 -20.45
N ILE A 13 9.13 37.49 -19.82
CA ILE A 13 9.31 38.82 -19.19
C ILE A 13 8.33 38.96 -17.99
N GLU A 14 8.95 39.01 -16.81
CA GLU A 14 8.69 39.88 -15.65
C GLU A 14 7.31 40.04 -14.98
N MET A 15 7.37 39.74 -13.67
CA MET A 15 6.58 40.23 -12.54
C MET A 15 5.86 41.58 -12.72
N LYS A 16 4.60 41.63 -12.28
CA LYS A 16 4.10 42.73 -11.43
C LYS A 16 2.78 42.41 -10.72
N LEU A 17 2.81 42.71 -9.42
CA LEU A 17 1.73 43.28 -8.60
C LEU A 17 0.62 42.40 -7.97
N VAL A 18 0.83 42.22 -6.67
CA VAL A 18 -0.07 42.09 -5.50
C VAL A 18 -1.48 42.71 -5.62
N SER A 19 -2.52 41.93 -5.24
CA SER A 19 -3.57 42.24 -4.23
C SER A 19 -4.60 41.10 -4.18
N LEU A 20 -4.81 40.44 -3.03
CA LEU A 20 -5.94 40.63 -2.09
C LEU A 20 -7.32 40.62 -2.79
N VAL A 21 -8.38 39.90 -2.39
CA VAL A 21 -8.76 39.21 -1.15
C VAL A 21 -10.03 38.38 -1.44
N LEU A 22 -10.16 37.25 -0.74
CA LEU A 22 -11.35 36.49 -0.31
C LEU A 22 -12.73 36.80 -0.92
N ILE A 23 -13.47 35.74 -1.29
CA ILE A 23 -14.73 35.27 -0.66
C ILE A 23 -15.31 34.16 -1.56
N GLY A 24 -15.60 33.00 -0.97
CA GLY A 24 -16.26 31.92 -1.68
C GLY A 24 -16.46 30.70 -0.80
N SER A 25 -17.20 30.86 0.30
CA SER A 25 -17.68 29.76 1.14
C SER A 25 -18.46 28.77 0.28
N GLY A 26 -17.87 27.60 0.04
CA GLY A 26 -18.50 26.48 -0.62
C GLY A 26 -18.11 25.20 0.11
N LEU A 27 -18.95 24.81 1.07
CA LEU A 27 -18.98 23.48 1.65
C LEU A 27 -19.09 22.46 0.50
N VAL A 28 -18.00 21.81 0.14
CA VAL A 28 -18.05 20.57 -0.63
C VAL A 28 -17.28 19.52 0.14
N SER A 29 -18.08 18.85 0.96
CA SER A 29 -17.97 17.46 1.35
C SER A 29 -16.57 17.05 1.74
N SER A 30 -16.35 17.03 3.06
CA SER A 30 -15.59 15.93 3.66
C SER A 30 -16.00 14.66 2.93
N VAL A 31 -15.15 14.18 2.03
CA VAL A 31 -15.14 12.79 1.62
C VAL A 31 -14.83 12.05 2.91
N GLY A 32 -15.89 11.78 3.67
CA GLY A 32 -15.94 10.70 4.61
C GLY A 32 -15.69 9.48 3.76
N VAL A 33 -14.42 9.17 3.54
CA VAL A 33 -13.99 7.84 3.18
C VAL A 33 -14.65 7.00 4.26
N PRO A 34 -15.62 6.12 3.94
CA PRO A 34 -16.00 5.12 4.89
C PRO A 34 -14.71 4.33 5.08
N SER A 35 -14.00 4.64 6.15
CA SER A 35 -13.01 3.75 6.69
C SER A 35 -13.86 2.55 7.06
N GLN A 36 -13.99 1.60 6.14
CA GLN A 36 -14.39 0.26 6.48
C GLN A 36 -13.34 -0.16 7.48
N ALA A 37 -13.65 0.06 8.75
CA ALA A 37 -12.93 -0.50 9.86
C ALA A 37 -13.13 -2.00 9.67
N ILE A 38 -12.19 -2.63 8.97
CA ILE A 38 -12.06 -4.07 8.93
C ILE A 38 -11.55 -4.44 10.32
N ALA A 39 -12.44 -4.32 11.31
CA ALA A 39 -12.19 -4.60 12.71
C ALA A 39 -12.39 -6.09 13.01
N GLN A 40 -12.53 -6.92 11.97
CA GLN A 40 -12.61 -8.36 12.14
C GLN A 40 -11.18 -8.91 12.20
N LYS A 41 -10.69 -9.12 13.42
CA LYS A 41 -9.42 -9.82 13.63
C LYS A 41 -9.49 -11.19 12.97
N TYR A 42 -8.42 -11.54 12.27
CA TYR A 42 -8.31 -12.85 11.63
C TYR A 42 -8.41 -13.96 12.69
N PRO A 43 -8.97 -15.13 12.33
CA PRO A 43 -9.02 -16.26 13.25
C PRO A 43 -7.59 -16.64 13.68
N ALA A 44 -7.42 -16.98 14.96
CA ALA A 44 -6.10 -17.26 15.54
C ALA A 44 -5.33 -18.32 14.75
N VAL A 45 -6.02 -19.33 14.22
CA VAL A 45 -5.42 -20.38 13.37
C VAL A 45 -4.79 -19.81 12.10
N ALA A 46 -5.44 -18.83 11.45
CA ALA A 46 -4.90 -18.19 10.26
C ALA A 46 -3.69 -17.31 10.58
N VAL A 47 -3.73 -16.59 11.71
CA VAL A 47 -2.59 -15.79 12.18
C VAL A 47 -1.40 -16.69 12.48
N THR A 48 -1.60 -17.80 13.18
CA THR A 48 -0.53 -18.78 13.48
C THR A 48 0.02 -19.38 12.19
N SER A 49 -0.84 -19.81 11.26
CA SER A 49 -0.42 -20.38 9.97
C SER A 49 0.40 -19.38 9.14
N PHE A 50 -0.03 -18.11 9.11
CA PHE A 50 0.73 -17.05 8.47
C PHE A 50 2.09 -16.85 9.14
N MET A 51 2.14 -16.77 10.48
CA MET A 51 3.38 -16.60 11.22
C MET A 51 4.38 -17.72 10.94
N ASP A 52 3.93 -18.98 10.97
CA ASP A 52 4.76 -20.14 10.64
C ASP A 52 5.27 -20.07 9.21
N THR A 53 4.40 -19.76 8.25
CA THR A 53 4.77 -19.68 6.83
C THR A 53 5.76 -18.55 6.56
N CYS A 54 5.49 -17.37 7.11
CA CYS A 54 6.35 -16.20 7.00
C CYS A 54 7.72 -16.44 7.64
N LEU A 55 7.78 -17.07 8.82
CA LEU A 55 9.04 -17.41 9.46
C LEU A 55 9.83 -18.44 8.66
N ASN A 56 9.19 -19.51 8.20
CA ASN A 56 9.85 -20.55 7.40
C ASN A 56 10.36 -19.97 6.06
N GLN A 57 9.54 -19.17 5.39
CA GLN A 57 9.93 -18.51 4.14
C GLN A 57 11.06 -17.50 4.37
N GLY A 58 10.95 -16.66 5.41
CA GLY A 58 11.96 -15.68 5.78
C GLY A 58 13.31 -16.33 6.12
N GLN A 59 13.30 -17.45 6.83
CA GLN A 59 14.53 -18.21 7.12
C GLN A 59 15.14 -18.83 5.86
N ARG A 60 14.32 -19.29 4.91
CA ARG A 60 14.82 -19.81 3.63
C ARG A 60 15.38 -18.71 2.73
N SER A 61 14.71 -17.56 2.66
CA SER A 61 15.11 -16.44 1.81
C SER A 61 16.26 -15.61 2.39
N ALA A 62 16.35 -15.52 3.72
CA ALA A 62 17.35 -14.71 4.42
C ALA A 62 17.85 -15.43 5.69
N PRO A 63 18.65 -16.51 5.54
CA PRO A 63 19.07 -17.36 6.65
C PRO A 63 19.96 -16.66 7.69
N ILE A 64 20.58 -15.54 7.31
CA ILE A 64 21.47 -14.75 8.17
C ILE A 64 20.67 -13.84 9.12
N VAL A 65 19.38 -13.57 8.81
CA VAL A 65 18.56 -12.69 9.64
C VAL A 65 18.12 -13.43 10.90
N PRO A 66 18.34 -12.87 12.11
CA PRO A 66 17.90 -13.46 13.36
C PRO A 66 16.41 -13.80 13.36
N ARG A 67 16.05 -14.98 13.88
CA ARG A 67 14.65 -15.43 13.96
C ARG A 67 13.75 -14.46 14.74
N SER A 68 14.29 -13.76 15.75
CA SER A 68 13.57 -12.73 16.49
C SER A 68 13.19 -11.52 15.62
N LEU A 69 14.11 -11.06 14.77
CA LEU A 69 13.85 -10.01 13.78
C LEU A 69 12.80 -10.44 12.76
N LEU A 70 12.94 -11.65 12.21
CA LEU A 70 11.94 -12.22 11.29
C LEU A 70 10.57 -12.34 11.97
N SER A 71 10.51 -12.78 13.23
CA SER A 71 9.26 -12.89 13.99
C SER A 71 8.59 -11.52 14.17
N ASN A 72 9.35 -10.47 14.47
CA ASN A 72 8.84 -9.12 14.58
C ASN A 72 8.31 -8.60 13.24
N ILE A 73 9.02 -8.86 12.14
CA ILE A 73 8.58 -8.49 10.78
C ILE A 73 7.27 -9.21 10.46
N CYS A 74 7.22 -10.54 10.61
CA CYS A 74 6.01 -11.34 10.33
C CYS A 74 4.82 -10.88 11.18
N ARG A 75 5.04 -10.59 12.47
CA ARG A 75 3.99 -10.08 13.36
C ARG A 75 3.51 -8.69 12.95
N CYS A 76 4.43 -7.82 12.54
CA CYS A 76 4.09 -6.51 12.00
C CYS A 76 3.28 -6.64 10.71
N SER A 77 3.67 -7.55 9.80
CA SER A 77 3.01 -7.75 8.51
C SER A 77 1.59 -8.26 8.67
N ILE A 78 1.34 -9.29 9.48
CA ILE A 78 -0.04 -9.78 9.69
C ILE A 78 -0.95 -8.74 10.33
N ASN A 79 -0.41 -7.93 11.25
CA ASN A 79 -1.15 -6.82 11.85
C ASN A 79 -1.47 -5.73 10.80
N TYR A 80 -0.54 -5.43 9.90
CA TYR A 80 -0.79 -4.46 8.83
C TYR A 80 -1.85 -4.95 7.83
N ILE A 81 -1.80 -6.23 7.49
CA ILE A 81 -2.72 -6.88 6.54
C ILE A 81 -4.13 -6.91 7.13
N GLN A 82 -4.30 -7.40 8.37
CA GLN A 82 -5.63 -7.53 8.99
C GLN A 82 -6.33 -6.18 9.21
N GLU A 83 -5.58 -5.07 9.29
CA GLU A 83 -6.14 -3.71 9.38
C GLU A 83 -6.71 -3.19 8.05
N ARG A 84 -6.35 -3.82 6.92
CA ARG A 84 -6.60 -3.30 5.56
C ARG A 84 -7.32 -4.26 4.63
N VAL A 85 -7.27 -5.55 4.93
CA VAL A 85 -7.82 -6.61 4.09
C VAL A 85 -8.69 -7.52 4.96
N SER A 86 -9.88 -7.86 4.49
CA SER A 86 -10.75 -8.80 5.20
C SER A 86 -10.19 -10.23 5.13
N TYR A 87 -10.53 -11.07 6.11
CA TYR A 87 -10.03 -12.45 6.10
C TYR A 87 -10.51 -13.24 4.88
N ASP A 88 -11.74 -13.01 4.42
CA ASP A 88 -12.27 -13.68 3.22
C ASP A 88 -11.45 -13.31 1.98
N ASP A 89 -11.14 -12.03 1.81
CA ASP A 89 -10.30 -11.55 0.70
C ASP A 89 -8.89 -12.14 0.76
N PHE A 90 -8.30 -12.15 1.96
CA PHE A 90 -6.99 -12.74 2.20
C PHE A 90 -6.96 -14.24 1.86
N ARG A 91 -8.01 -14.99 2.20
CA ARG A 91 -8.12 -16.43 1.89
C ARG A 91 -8.27 -16.70 0.39
N THR A 92 -8.84 -15.77 -0.37
CA THR A 92 -8.96 -15.92 -1.83
C THR A 92 -7.66 -15.62 -2.57
N LEU A 93 -6.63 -15.13 -1.87
CA LEU A 93 -5.35 -14.84 -2.47
C LEU A 93 -4.63 -16.14 -2.84
N ASN A 94 -4.41 -16.36 -4.13
CA ASN A 94 -3.52 -17.40 -4.62
C ASN A 94 -2.18 -16.75 -5.01
N PRO A 95 -1.12 -16.91 -4.19
CA PRO A 95 0.18 -16.29 -4.45
C PRO A 95 0.88 -16.89 -5.68
N ASP A 96 0.52 -18.10 -6.10
CA ASP A 96 1.12 -18.80 -7.24
C ASP A 96 0.51 -18.38 -8.58
N SER A 97 -0.65 -17.70 -8.58
CA SER A 97 -1.38 -17.35 -9.80
C SER A 97 -1.42 -15.85 -10.06
N ARG A 98 -0.29 -15.14 -9.91
CA ARG A 98 -0.22 -13.69 -10.12
C ARG A 98 -0.71 -13.21 -11.51
N GLN A 99 -0.70 -14.07 -12.53
CA GLN A 99 -1.13 -13.73 -13.89
C GLN A 99 -2.66 -13.69 -14.09
N ASN A 100 -3.46 -14.32 -13.24
CA ASN A 100 -4.92 -14.42 -13.39
C ASN A 100 -5.67 -13.88 -12.16
N GLN A 101 -5.09 -12.90 -11.47
CA GLN A 101 -5.73 -12.27 -10.30
C GLN A 101 -6.75 -11.22 -10.73
N SER A 102 -7.93 -11.25 -10.10
CA SER A 102 -8.91 -10.18 -10.22
C SER A 102 -8.33 -8.85 -9.69
N PRO A 103 -8.85 -7.68 -10.10
CA PRO A 103 -8.38 -6.39 -9.58
C PRO A 103 -8.39 -6.31 -8.05
N HIS A 104 -9.36 -6.98 -7.42
CA HIS A 104 -9.45 -7.10 -5.97
C HIS A 104 -8.33 -7.95 -5.38
N GLN A 105 -8.05 -9.12 -5.96
CA GLN A 105 -6.92 -9.97 -5.53
C GLN A 105 -5.57 -9.27 -5.72
N GLN A 106 -5.41 -8.48 -6.78
CA GLN A 106 -4.21 -7.65 -6.99
C GLN A 106 -4.04 -6.60 -5.90
N HIS A 107 -5.14 -5.99 -5.42
CA HIS A 107 -5.10 -5.07 -4.29
C HIS A 107 -4.64 -5.79 -3.02
N VAL A 108 -5.21 -6.95 -2.71
CA VAL A 108 -4.81 -7.76 -1.55
C VAL A 108 -3.34 -8.15 -1.64
N GLN A 109 -2.86 -8.61 -2.80
CA GLN A 109 -1.46 -8.96 -3.02
C GLN A 109 -0.54 -7.75 -2.76
N ARG A 110 -0.95 -6.57 -3.22
CA ARG A 110 -0.19 -5.32 -3.00
C ARG A 110 -0.09 -5.00 -1.50
N VAL A 111 -1.17 -5.14 -0.75
CA VAL A 111 -1.16 -4.91 0.71
C VAL A 111 -0.23 -5.90 1.40
N VAL A 112 -0.21 -7.17 0.98
CA VAL A 112 0.73 -8.18 1.51
C VAL A 112 2.17 -7.81 1.19
N ASP A 113 2.50 -7.49 -0.06
CA ASP A 113 3.85 -7.13 -0.49
C ASP A 113 4.33 -5.83 0.22
N GLU A 114 3.44 -4.83 0.36
CA GLU A 114 3.71 -3.58 1.09
C GLU A 114 3.96 -3.84 2.58
N SER A 115 3.19 -4.75 3.19
CA SER A 115 3.32 -5.06 4.62
C SER A 115 4.73 -5.53 4.98
N ILE A 116 5.36 -6.33 4.11
CA ILE A 116 6.70 -6.87 4.36
C ILE A 116 7.73 -5.75 4.25
N ASN A 117 7.72 -4.98 3.16
CA ASN A 117 8.66 -3.86 2.96
C ASN A 117 8.56 -2.81 4.08
N ARG A 118 7.33 -2.43 4.45
CA ARG A 118 7.11 -1.43 5.51
C ARG A 118 7.60 -1.92 6.86
N CYS A 119 7.36 -3.19 7.19
CA CYS A 119 7.78 -3.77 8.46
C CYS A 119 9.29 -4.01 8.54
N ILE A 120 9.94 -4.34 7.42
CA ILE A 120 11.40 -4.37 7.33
C ILE A 120 11.96 -2.98 7.61
N LEU A 121 11.49 -1.94 6.90
CA LEU A 121 11.94 -0.56 7.08
C LEU A 121 11.77 -0.07 8.52
N LYS A 122 10.64 -0.39 9.15
CA LYS A 122 10.39 -0.05 10.55
C LYS A 122 11.37 -0.73 11.51
N GLN A 123 11.88 -1.90 11.15
CA GLN A 123 12.75 -2.70 12.00
C GLN A 123 14.24 -2.40 11.80
N VAL A 124 14.66 -1.97 10.60
CA VAL A 124 16.06 -1.66 10.26
C VAL A 124 16.38 -0.17 10.15
N GLY A 125 15.38 0.68 9.93
CA GLY A 125 15.52 2.13 9.79
C GLY A 125 15.22 2.92 11.07
N GLY A 126 15.26 2.25 12.23
CA GLY A 126 15.09 2.84 13.56
C GLY A 126 16.42 3.11 14.24
#